data_AF-A0A139CIK0-F1
#
_entry.id   AF-A0A139CIK0-F1
#
_cell.length_a   1.000
_cell.length_b   1.000
_cell.length_c   1.000
_cell.angle_alpha   90.00
_cell.angle_beta   90.00
_cell.angle_gamma   90.00
#
_symmetry.space_group_name_H-M   'P 1'
#
loop_
_entity.id
_entity.type
_entity.pdbx_description
1 polymer ?
#
loop_
_entity_poly.entity_id
_entity_poly.type
_entity_poly.pdbx_seq_one_letter_code
_entity_poly.pdbx_strand_id
1 'polypeptide(L)'
;TLGIRVISTKHRYVADRRMDSVDIMLGSREFTVAVKIAQDRSGEILHMSAEYEDCRRVAEQMKLPLKEVIRRVEEEAWNKFL
;
A
#
# COMPACT_ATOMS: atom_id res chain seq x y z
N THR A 1 -24.74 -17.64 -27.15
CA THR A 1 -24.83 -16.62 -26.08
C THR A 1 -23.45 -16.46 -25.45
N LEU A 2 -23.03 -15.25 -25.10
CA LEU A 2 -21.92 -15.08 -24.15
C LEU A 2 -22.45 -15.50 -22.77
N GLY A 3 -22.40 -16.81 -22.49
CA GLY A 3 -22.93 -17.37 -21.24
C GLY A 3 -22.09 -16.92 -20.05
N ILE A 4 -22.73 -16.32 -19.04
CA ILE A 4 -22.12 -15.94 -17.77
C ILE A 4 -22.43 -17.03 -16.73
N ARG A 5 -21.43 -17.47 -15.96
CA ARG A 5 -21.60 -18.38 -14.82
C ARG A 5 -21.39 -17.61 -13.52
N VAL A 6 -22.33 -17.75 -12.59
CA VAL A 6 -22.27 -17.12 -11.26
C VAL A 6 -22.21 -18.22 -10.20
N ILE A 7 -21.24 -18.12 -9.28
CA ILE A 7 -21.09 -19.02 -8.13
C ILE A 7 -21.15 -18.15 -6.86
N SER A 8 -21.99 -18.53 -5.89
CA SER A 8 -22.10 -17.82 -4.62
C SER A 8 -20.87 -18.06 -3.74
N THR A 9 -20.29 -16.97 -3.22
CA THR A 9 -19.19 -17.04 -2.25
C THR A 9 -19.74 -17.47 -0.89
N LYS A 10 -19.24 -18.58 -0.32
CA LYS A 10 -19.64 -19.05 1.03
C LYS A 10 -19.01 -18.25 2.17
N HIS A 11 -17.75 -17.83 2.03
CA HIS A 11 -17.04 -17.07 3.06
C HIS A 11 -16.25 -15.92 2.44
N ARG A 12 -16.34 -14.74 3.05
CA ARG A 12 -15.54 -13.57 2.70
C ARG A 12 -15.12 -12.89 3.99
N TYR A 13 -13.83 -12.93 4.28
CA TYR A 13 -13.24 -12.14 5.35
C TYR A 13 -12.92 -10.75 4.81
N VAL A 14 -13.35 -9.72 5.53
CA VAL A 14 -13.08 -8.32 5.20
C VAL A 14 -12.24 -7.76 6.33
N ALA A 15 -11.00 -7.39 6.02
CA ALA A 15 -10.14 -6.66 6.94
C ALA A 15 -10.63 -5.23 7.07
N ASP A 16 -10.47 -4.66 8.27
CA ASP A 16 -10.63 -3.23 8.48
C ASP A 16 -9.47 -2.52 7.78
N ARG A 17 -9.77 -1.42 7.08
CA ARG A 17 -8.79 -0.73 6.23
C ARG A 17 -8.76 0.75 6.58
N ARG A 18 -7.55 1.27 6.76
CA ARG A 18 -7.29 2.71 6.89
C ARG A 18 -6.18 3.12 5.94
N MET A 19 -6.13 4.41 5.63
CA MET A 19 -5.01 5.02 4.95
C MET A 19 -4.28 5.94 5.92
N ASP A 20 -2.96 5.84 5.91
CA ASP A 20 -2.07 6.68 6.69
C ASP A 20 -0.91 7.16 5.79
N SER A 21 -0.09 8.08 6.27
CA SER A 21 0.98 8.67 5.47
C SER A 21 2.36 8.36 6.07
N VAL A 22 3.31 8.09 5.20
CA VAL A 22 4.72 7.84 5.54
C VAL A 22 5.58 8.82 4.77
N ASP A 23 6.52 9.44 5.47
CA ASP A 23 7.52 10.31 4.87
C ASP A 23 8.75 9.48 4.55
N ILE A 24 9.20 9.55 3.29
CA ILE A 24 10.38 8.84 2.83
C ILE A 24 11.42 9.81 2.27
N MET A 25 12.68 9.56 2.61
CA MET A 25 13.82 10.29 2.08
C MET A 25 14.42 9.57 0.87
N LEU A 26 14.37 10.20 -0.29
CA LEU A 26 15.01 9.70 -1.51
C LEU A 26 16.05 10.71 -1.99
N GLY A 27 17.34 10.38 -1.81
CA GLY A 27 18.43 11.31 -2.08
C GLY A 27 18.39 12.48 -1.10
N SER A 28 18.17 13.69 -1.62
CA SER A 28 18.05 14.93 -0.83
C SER A 28 16.62 15.49 -0.75
N ARG A 29 15.62 14.69 -1.14
CA ARG A 29 14.21 15.12 -1.18
C ARG A 29 13.35 14.20 -0.30
N GLU A 30 12.42 14.82 0.40
CA GLU A 30 11.41 14.16 1.21
C GLU A 30 10.11 14.03 0.41
N PHE A 31 9.44 12.89 0.54
CA PHE A 31 8.16 12.63 -0.09
C PHE A 31 7.20 12.00 0.92
N THR A 32 6.00 12.57 1.05
CA THR A 32 4.91 11.97 1.79
C THR A 32 4.11 11.06 0.85
N VAL A 33 3.99 9.79 1.21
CA VAL A 33 3.28 8.77 0.44
C VAL A 33 2.20 8.12 1.29
N ALA A 34 1.00 7.95 0.73
CA ALA A 34 -0.06 7.22 1.42
C ALA A 34 0.24 5.71 1.46
N VAL A 35 -0.19 5.06 2.53
CA VAL A 35 -0.07 3.62 2.76
C VAL A 35 -1.42 3.08 3.17
N LYS A 36 -1.85 2.00 2.50
CA LYS A 36 -3.07 1.25 2.80
C LYS A 36 -2.72 0.21 3.86
N ILE A 37 -3.28 0.38 5.05
CA ILE A 37 -3.10 -0.52 6.18
C ILE A 37 -4.36 -1.36 6.32
N ALA A 38 -4.21 -2.68 6.21
CA ALA A 38 -5.24 -3.65 6.52
C ALA A 38 -4.96 -4.25 7.89
N GLN A 39 -5.96 -4.23 8.76
CA GLN A 39 -5.88 -4.71 10.13
C GLN A 39 -7.08 -5.61 10.45
N ASP A 40 -6.91 -6.46 11.46
CA ASP A 40 -8.00 -7.24 12.00
C ASP A 40 -8.82 -6.41 13.02
N ARG A 41 -9.80 -7.05 13.68
CA ARG A 41 -10.63 -6.39 14.70
C ARG A 41 -9.91 -6.14 16.02
N SER A 42 -8.77 -6.80 16.26
CA SER A 42 -7.93 -6.60 17.45
C SER A 42 -6.91 -5.47 17.26
N GLY A 43 -6.74 -4.99 16.03
CA GLY A 43 -5.77 -3.96 15.65
C GLY A 43 -4.45 -4.54 15.12
N GLU A 44 -4.33 -5.86 14.98
CA GLU A 44 -3.18 -6.51 14.37
C GLU A 44 -3.11 -6.16 12.88
N ILE A 45 -1.95 -5.65 12.44
CA ILE A 45 -1.71 -5.31 11.05
C ILE A 45 -1.52 -6.59 10.25
N LEU A 46 -2.45 -6.85 9.33
CA LEU A 46 -2.43 -8.00 8.43
C LEU A 46 -1.58 -7.72 7.18
N HIS A 47 -1.61 -6.47 6.69
CA HIS A 47 -0.91 -6.07 5.48
C HIS A 47 -0.75 -4.56 5.37
N MET A 48 0.38 -4.10 4.83
CA MET A 48 0.60 -2.72 4.43
C MET A 48 1.07 -2.66 2.99
N SER A 49 0.46 -1.79 2.19
CA SER A 49 0.91 -1.51 0.83
C SER A 49 0.94 -0.03 0.52
N ALA A 50 1.98 0.38 -0.20
CA ALA A 50 2.10 1.75 -0.65
C ALA A 50 1.01 2.12 -1.67
N GLU A 51 0.58 3.37 -1.68
CA GLU A 51 -0.34 3.91 -2.69
C GLU A 51 0.41 4.01 -4.04
N TYR A 52 -0.15 3.36 -5.06
CA TYR A 52 0.54 3.13 -6.32
C TYR A 52 0.80 4.43 -7.10
N GLU A 53 -0.19 5.32 -7.18
CA GLU A 53 -0.08 6.57 -7.93
C GLU A 53 0.87 7.54 -7.24
N ASP A 54 0.89 7.55 -5.89
CA ASP A 54 1.90 8.31 -5.15
C ASP A 54 3.31 7.79 -5.44
N CYS A 55 3.54 6.48 -5.32
CA CYS A 55 4.82 5.87 -5.64
C CYS A 55 5.23 6.11 -7.09
N ARG A 56 4.29 6.08 -8.04
CA ARG A 56 4.53 6.37 -9.45
C ARG A 56 5.01 7.80 -9.65
N ARG A 57 4.32 8.78 -9.05
CA ARG A 57 4.74 10.19 -9.11
C ARG A 57 6.14 10.40 -8.55
N VAL A 58 6.45 9.76 -7.42
CA VAL A 58 7.79 9.83 -6.81
C VAL A 58 8.85 9.18 -7.70
N ALA A 59 8.56 8.00 -8.26
CA ALA A 59 9.45 7.28 -9.16
C ALA A 59 9.79 8.09 -10.43
N GLU A 60 8.78 8.72 -11.04
CA GLU A 60 8.96 9.60 -12.21
C GLU A 60 9.81 10.83 -11.87
N GLN A 61 9.59 11.47 -10.71
CA GLN A 61 10.36 12.64 -10.27
C GLN A 61 11.82 12.31 -9.95
N MET A 62 12.07 11.16 -9.32
CA MET A 62 13.40 10.73 -8.91
C MET A 62 14.13 9.92 -9.98
N LYS A 63 13.45 9.59 -11.09
CA LYS A 63 13.94 8.68 -12.15
C LYS A 63 14.39 7.33 -11.59
N LEU A 64 13.63 6.80 -10.63
CA LEU A 64 13.87 5.51 -10.00
C LEU A 64 12.90 4.45 -10.52
N PRO A 65 13.26 3.15 -10.46
CA PRO A 65 12.29 2.09 -10.69
C PRO A 65 11.13 2.16 -9.69
N LEU A 66 9.88 2.11 -10.18
CA LEU A 66 8.68 2.15 -9.32
C LEU A 66 8.72 1.07 -8.22
N LYS A 67 9.17 -0.14 -8.56
CA LYS A 67 9.30 -1.24 -7.62
C LYS A 67 10.23 -0.91 -6.46
N GLU A 68 11.27 -0.12 -6.70
CA GLU A 68 12.19 0.31 -5.65
C GLU A 68 11.53 1.33 -4.71
N VAL A 69 10.77 2.28 -5.26
CA VAL A 69 10.02 3.26 -4.47
C VAL A 69 8.98 2.57 -3.59
N ILE A 70 8.18 1.66 -4.16
CA ILE A 70 7.18 0.87 -3.40
C ILE A 70 7.85 0.15 -2.24
N ARG A 71 8.96 -0.56 -2.50
CA ARG A 71 9.69 -1.30 -1.45
C ARG A 71 10.13 -0.38 -0.31
N ARG A 72 10.70 0.79 -0.62
CA ARG A 72 11.16 1.75 0.41
C ARG A 72 10.00 2.32 1.22
N VAL A 73 8.88 2.65 0.57
CA VAL A 73 7.67 3.13 1.28
C VAL A 73 7.13 2.04 2.20
N GLU A 74 7.04 0.80 1.72
CA GLU A 74 6.55 -0.32 2.52
C GLU A 74 7.49 -0.58 3.71
N GLU A 75 8.81 -0.58 3.51
CA GLU A 75 9.79 -0.71 4.60
C GLU A 75 9.63 0.39 5.67
N GLU A 76 9.49 1.64 5.26
CA GLU A 76 9.26 2.75 6.20
C GLU A 76 7.89 2.66 6.89
N ALA A 77 6.86 2.15 6.20
CA ALA A 77 5.58 1.88 6.81
C ALA A 77 5.67 0.80 7.91
N TRP A 78 6.40 -0.28 7.64
CA TRP A 78 6.68 -1.32 8.64
C TRP A 78 7.47 -0.78 9.83
N ASN A 79 8.42 0.13 9.63
CA ASN A 79 9.15 0.77 10.73
C ASN A 79 8.30 1.75 11.55
N LYS A 80 7.31 2.39 10.94
CA LYS A 80 6.49 3.42 11.61
C LYS A 80 5.29 2.84 12.36
N PHE A 81 4.66 1.81 11.82
CA PHE A 81 3.39 1.29 12.33
C PHE A 81 3.51 -0.03 13.10
N LEU A 82 4.72 -0.59 13.20
CA LEU A 82 5.04 -1.78 13.99
C LEU A 82 6.14 -1.48 15.01
#